data_AF-A0A4D7JEV4-F1
#
_entry.id   AF-A0A4D7JEV4-F1
#
_cell.length_a   1.000
_cell.length_b   1.000
_cell.length_c   1.000
_cell.angle_alpha   90.00
_cell.angle_beta   90.00
_cell.angle_gamma   90.00
#
_symmetry.space_group_name_H-M   'P 1'
#
loop_
_entity.id
_entity.type
_entity.pdbx_description
1 polymer ?
#
loop_
_entity_poly.entity_id
_entity_poly.type
_entity_poly.pdbx_seq_one_letter_code
_entity_poly.pdbx_strand_id
1 'polypeptide(L)'
;MILYHLLEFANYRLSRLTDRYLFARFEEDTEDVNDLYIIDRWQGDLRRSVHSLSGGESFILSLSLALSLADMNSKNISLNTLFIDEGFGTLDEQTLDIVISTLETLQAQTGKMIGLISHVPLLRDRINTQIKVIKNNSGHSRILF
;
A
#
# COMPACT_ATOMS: atom_id res chain seq x y z
N MET A 1 21.84 -4.25 -2.79
CA MET A 1 21.75 -3.04 -3.65
C MET A 1 20.31 -2.74 -4.09
N ILE A 2 19.57 -3.67 -4.70
CA ILE A 2 18.17 -3.46 -5.15
C ILE A 2 17.20 -3.24 -3.97
N LEU A 3 17.29 -4.08 -2.94
CA LEU A 3 16.42 -3.97 -1.76
C LEU A 3 16.60 -2.64 -1.02
N TYR A 4 17.84 -2.17 -0.87
CA TYR A 4 18.13 -0.86 -0.29
C TYR A 4 17.42 0.27 -1.04
N HIS A 5 17.53 0.27 -2.38
CA HIS A 5 16.90 1.29 -3.21
C HIS A 5 15.36 1.22 -3.13
N LEU A 6 14.80 0.00 -3.05
CA LEU A 6 13.38 -0.21 -2.80
C LEU A 6 12.93 0.41 -1.48
N LEU A 7 13.67 0.18 -0.39
CA LEU A 7 13.30 0.72 0.92
C LEU A 7 13.42 2.26 0.97
N GLU A 8 14.35 2.87 0.24
CA GLU A 8 14.40 4.33 0.10
C GLU A 8 13.16 4.90 -0.60
N PHE A 9 12.77 4.32 -1.75
CA PHE A 9 11.52 4.71 -2.42
C PHE A 9 10.29 4.42 -1.55
N ALA A 10 10.29 3.29 -0.84
CA ALA A 10 9.21 2.91 0.05
C ALA A 10 9.06 3.90 1.19
N ASN A 11 10.16 4.36 1.79
CA ASN A 11 10.14 5.40 2.81
C ASN A 11 9.62 6.74 2.26
N TYR A 12 9.96 7.11 1.02
CA TYR A 12 9.40 8.30 0.37
C TYR A 12 7.88 8.19 0.15
N ARG A 13 7.38 7.01 -0.23
CA ARG A 13 5.93 6.77 -0.38
C ARG A 13 5.24 6.69 0.98
N LEU A 14 5.86 6.01 1.94
CA LEU A 14 5.35 5.81 3.30
C LEU A 14 5.17 7.15 4.02
N SER A 15 6.10 8.10 3.85
CA SER A 15 5.99 9.43 4.47
C SER A 15 4.79 10.25 4.00
N ARG A 16 4.16 9.86 2.88
CA ARG A 16 2.90 10.47 2.40
C ARG A 16 1.65 9.78 2.94
N LEU A 17 1.80 8.55 3.43
CA LEU A 17 0.72 7.74 4.01
C LEU A 17 0.68 7.87 5.54
N THR A 18 1.84 7.93 6.19
CA THR A 18 1.97 8.05 7.63
C THR A 18 3.31 8.67 8.00
N ASP A 19 3.32 9.45 9.08
CA ASP A 19 4.52 9.96 9.71
C ASP A 19 5.02 9.03 10.85
N ARG A 20 4.34 7.94 11.17
CA ARG A 20 4.73 7.08 12.29
C ARG A 20 5.93 6.18 11.97
N TYR A 21 5.97 5.63 10.76
CA TYR A 21 6.87 4.53 10.43
C TYR A 21 7.91 4.90 9.37
N LEU A 22 9.07 4.26 9.48
CA LEU A 22 10.11 4.18 8.47
C LEU A 22 10.59 2.73 8.36
N PHE A 23 10.81 2.23 7.14
CA PHE A 23 11.58 1.01 6.95
C PHE A 23 13.00 1.24 7.43
N ALA A 24 13.46 0.38 8.34
CA ALA A 24 14.81 0.38 8.84
C ALA A 24 15.77 -0.07 7.73
N ARG A 25 16.98 0.48 7.73
CA ARG A 25 18.06 -0.02 6.88
C ARG A 25 18.49 -1.40 7.39
N PHE A 26 18.97 -2.24 6.48
CA PHE A 26 19.67 -3.45 6.87
C PHE A 26 20.93 -3.05 7.64
N GLU A 27 21.04 -3.53 8.87
CA GLU A 27 22.28 -3.48 9.65
C GLU A 27 22.93 -4.87 9.55
N GLU A 28 24.23 -4.89 9.23
CA GLU A 28 24.99 -6.14 8.99
C GLU A 28 24.99 -7.08 10.21
N ASP A 29 24.73 -6.56 11.41
CA ASP A 29 24.70 -7.29 12.68
C ASP A 29 23.30 -7.82 13.08
N THR A 30 22.29 -7.74 12.21
CA THR A 30 20.99 -8.37 12.49
C THR A 30 20.92 -9.81 12.01
N GLU A 31 20.55 -10.72 12.93
CA GLU A 31 20.60 -12.18 12.76
C GLU A 31 19.72 -12.74 11.63
N ASP A 32 18.81 -11.95 11.05
CA ASP A 32 17.99 -12.38 9.91
C ASP A 32 18.01 -11.37 8.75
N VAL A 33 18.90 -11.61 7.79
CA VAL A 33 19.08 -10.80 6.56
C VAL A 33 17.83 -10.83 5.66
N ASN A 34 16.87 -11.71 5.95
CA ASN A 34 15.63 -11.84 5.18
C ASN A 34 14.43 -11.16 5.86
N ASP A 35 14.55 -10.68 7.10
CA ASP A 35 13.41 -10.05 7.79
C ASP A 35 13.39 -8.53 7.56
N LEU A 36 12.18 -7.95 7.60
CA LEU A 36 11.96 -6.52 7.42
C LEU A 36 11.74 -5.86 8.78
N TYR A 37 12.50 -4.80 9.03
CA TYR A 37 12.38 -4.02 10.25
C TYR A 37 11.85 -2.62 9.96
N ILE A 38 11.20 -2.06 10.97
CA ILE A 38 10.71 -0.69 10.96
C ILE A 38 11.22 0.08 12.17
N ILE A 39 11.24 1.39 12.04
CA ILE A 39 11.44 2.35 13.12
C ILE A 39 10.07 2.97 13.41
N ASP A 40 9.57 2.80 14.64
CA ASP A 40 8.34 3.45 15.13
C ASP A 40 8.71 4.78 15.80
N ARG A 41 8.51 5.89 15.08
CA ARG A 41 8.87 7.24 15.53
C ARG A 41 8.01 7.71 16.71
N TRP A 42 6.81 7.15 16.87
CA TRP A 42 5.94 7.48 18.00
C TRP A 42 6.33 6.74 19.28
N GLN A 43 7.19 5.71 19.18
CA GLN A 43 7.74 4.97 20.31
C GLN A 43 9.23 5.27 20.54
N GLY A 44 9.67 6.51 20.25
CA GLY A 44 11.06 6.92 20.48
C GLY A 44 12.05 6.23 19.56
N ASP A 45 11.71 6.14 18.26
CA ASP A 45 12.50 5.47 17.23
C ASP A 45 12.79 3.99 17.52
N LEU A 46 11.85 3.31 18.17
CA LEU A 46 11.95 1.90 18.48
C LEU A 46 12.04 1.07 17.20
N ARG A 47 13.12 0.30 17.05
CA ARG A 47 13.28 -0.68 15.98
C ARG A 47 12.54 -1.97 16.33
N ARG A 48 11.63 -2.41 15.47
CA ARG A 48 10.88 -3.67 15.65
C ARG A 48 10.63 -4.39 14.32
N SER A 49 10.39 -5.70 14.37
CA SER A 49 10.02 -6.48 13.18
C SER A 49 8.62 -6.10 12.70
N VAL A 50 8.40 -6.14 11.38
CA VAL A 50 7.09 -5.88 10.77
C VAL A 50 6.02 -6.88 11.20
N HIS A 51 6.40 -8.04 11.71
CA HIS A 51 5.47 -9.05 12.23
C HIS A 51 4.69 -8.58 13.48
N SER A 52 5.14 -7.50 14.13
CA SER A 52 4.46 -6.90 15.30
C SER A 52 3.40 -5.86 14.96
N LEU A 53 3.19 -5.58 13.67
CA LEU A 53 2.26 -4.54 13.19
C LEU A 53 0.81 -5.03 13.23
N SER A 54 -0.12 -4.10 13.44
CA SER A 54 -1.55 -4.37 13.24
C SER A 54 -1.88 -4.61 11.76
N GLY A 55 -3.10 -5.08 11.48
CA GLY A 55 -3.55 -5.30 10.10
C GLY A 55 -3.54 -4.02 9.24
N GLY A 56 -3.96 -2.89 9.81
CA GLY A 56 -3.95 -1.60 9.10
C GLY A 56 -2.54 -1.06 8.89
N GLU A 57 -1.67 -1.17 9.90
CA GLU A 57 -0.27 -0.77 9.82
C GLU A 57 0.47 -1.58 8.73
N SER A 58 0.27 -2.90 8.73
CA SER A 58 0.85 -3.81 7.73
C SER A 58 0.38 -3.49 6.32
N PHE A 59 -0.89 -3.09 6.16
CA PHE A 59 -1.44 -2.70 4.86
C PHE A 59 -0.77 -1.43 4.31
N ILE A 60 -0.61 -0.39 5.15
CA ILE A 60 0.04 0.86 4.74
C ILE A 60 1.50 0.63 4.32
N LEU A 61 2.23 -0.21 5.06
CA LEU A 61 3.61 -0.55 4.71
C LEU A 61 3.67 -1.35 3.41
N SER A 62 2.83 -2.39 3.28
CA SER A 62 2.73 -3.20 2.06
C SER A 62 2.39 -2.36 0.83
N LEU A 63 1.47 -1.40 0.99
CA LEU A 63 1.11 -0.46 -0.06
C LEU A 63 2.31 0.38 -0.48
N SER A 64 3.03 1.00 0.47
CA SER A 64 4.20 1.83 0.16
C SER A 64 5.30 1.05 -0.60
N LEU A 65 5.49 -0.23 -0.27
CA LEU A 65 6.41 -1.12 -0.99
C LEU A 65 5.92 -1.43 -2.40
N ALA A 66 4.64 -1.77 -2.56
CA ALA A 66 4.05 -2.08 -3.86
C ALA A 66 4.14 -0.88 -4.82
N LEU A 67 3.85 0.34 -4.34
CA LEU A 67 3.97 1.56 -5.13
C LEU A 67 5.42 1.82 -5.56
N SER A 68 6.36 1.61 -4.64
CA SER A 68 7.78 1.82 -4.89
C SER A 68 8.35 0.82 -5.88
N LEU A 69 7.94 -0.45 -5.78
CA LEU A 69 8.30 -1.49 -6.74
C LEU A 69 7.74 -1.18 -8.13
N ALA A 70 6.51 -0.67 -8.21
CA ALA A 70 5.92 -0.24 -9.46
C ALA A 70 6.74 0.90 -10.10
N ASP A 71 7.29 1.82 -9.30
CA ASP A 71 8.10 2.93 -9.80
C ASP A 71 9.49 2.47 -10.28
N MET A 72 10.14 1.57 -9.54
CA MET A 72 11.47 1.06 -9.90
C MET A 72 11.48 0.26 -11.20
N ASN A 73 10.42 -0.51 -11.48
CA ASN A 73 10.35 -1.36 -12.68
C ASN A 73 10.11 -0.59 -14.00
N SER A 74 9.74 0.69 -13.92
CA SER A 74 9.44 1.54 -15.07
C SER A 74 10.58 1.69 -16.10
N LYS A 75 11.82 1.33 -15.77
CA LYS A 75 12.98 1.44 -16.67
C LYS A 75 13.15 0.27 -17.65
N ASN A 76 12.57 -0.91 -17.41
CA ASN A 76 12.70 -2.09 -18.30
C ASN A 76 11.38 -2.83 -18.58
N ILE A 77 10.35 -2.69 -17.72
CA ILE A 77 9.03 -3.30 -17.90
C ILE A 77 7.99 -2.25 -17.50
N SER A 78 7.20 -1.76 -18.46
CA SER A 78 6.16 -0.77 -18.18
C SER A 78 4.98 -1.45 -17.45
N LEU A 79 5.06 -1.51 -16.11
CA LEU A 79 3.91 -1.83 -15.27
C LEU A 79 2.91 -0.66 -15.33
N ASN A 80 2.05 -0.71 -16.35
CA ASN A 80 1.03 0.31 -16.61
C ASN A 80 -0.20 0.17 -15.70
N THR A 81 -0.30 -0.93 -14.94
CA THR A 81 -1.46 -1.26 -14.13
C THR A 81 -1.05 -1.81 -12.76
N LEU A 82 -1.69 -1.33 -11.70
CA LEU A 82 -1.59 -1.83 -10.34
C LEU A 82 -2.98 -2.23 -9.84
N PHE A 83 -3.13 -3.46 -9.36
CA PHE A 83 -4.33 -3.90 -8.65
C PHE A 83 -4.03 -4.04 -7.16
N ILE A 84 -4.89 -3.46 -6.32
CA ILE A 84 -4.83 -3.59 -4.86
C ILE A 84 -6.09 -4.31 -4.41
N ASP A 85 -5.91 -5.48 -3.79
CA ASP A 85 -7.00 -6.35 -3.36
C ASP A 85 -7.07 -6.44 -1.83
N GLU A 86 -8.21 -6.03 -1.29
CA GLU A 86 -8.56 -6.04 0.12
C GLU A 86 -7.54 -5.34 1.06
N GLY A 87 -7.84 -5.27 2.36
CA GLY A 87 -6.99 -4.61 3.36
C GLY A 87 -7.32 -3.15 3.67
N PHE A 88 -8.26 -2.54 2.94
CA PHE A 88 -8.79 -1.22 3.27
C PHE A 88 -9.74 -1.23 4.47
N GLY A 89 -10.40 -2.36 4.75
CA GLY A 89 -11.36 -2.49 5.86
C GLY A 89 -10.74 -2.55 7.25
N THR A 90 -9.41 -2.66 7.35
CA THR A 90 -8.66 -2.61 8.61
C THR A 90 -8.20 -1.20 8.97
N LEU A 91 -8.41 -0.24 8.07
CA LEU A 91 -8.05 1.17 8.27
C LEU A 91 -9.22 1.92 8.89
N ASP A 92 -8.90 2.88 9.75
CA ASP A 92 -9.86 3.91 10.13
C ASP A 92 -10.16 4.86 8.95
N GLU A 93 -11.25 5.62 9.05
CA GLU A 93 -11.71 6.50 7.97
C GLU A 93 -10.68 7.57 7.59
N GLN A 94 -9.93 8.11 8.55
CA GLN A 94 -8.94 9.16 8.30
C GLN A 94 -7.75 8.60 7.53
N THR A 95 -7.25 7.43 7.95
CA THR A 95 -6.17 6.73 7.26
C THR A 95 -6.59 6.30 5.86
N LEU A 96 -7.82 5.82 5.69
CA LEU A 96 -8.35 5.44 4.38
C LEU A 96 -8.42 6.64 3.41
N ASP A 97 -8.84 7.81 3.89
CA ASP A 97 -8.86 9.04 3.09
C ASP A 97 -7.48 9.47 2.60
N ILE A 98 -6.46 9.35 3.46
CA ILE A 98 -5.06 9.64 3.10
C ILE A 98 -4.57 8.65 2.03
N VAL A 99 -4.91 7.37 2.18
CA VAL A 99 -4.56 6.32 1.21
C VAL A 99 -5.17 6.63 -0.16
N ILE A 100 -6.47 6.92 -0.21
CA ILE A 100 -7.17 7.23 -1.47
C ILE A 100 -6.55 8.46 -2.15
N SER A 101 -6.34 9.55 -1.39
CA SER A 101 -5.72 10.77 -1.91
C SER A 101 -4.31 10.53 -2.46
N THR A 102 -3.55 9.64 -1.81
CA THR A 102 -2.20 9.27 -2.26
C THR A 102 -2.24 8.46 -3.55
N LEU A 103 -3.20 7.54 -3.69
CA LEU A 103 -3.40 6.75 -4.91
C LEU A 103 -3.83 7.63 -6.09
N GLU A 104 -4.76 8.56 -5.88
CA GLU A 104 -5.17 9.55 -6.90
C GLU A 104 -3.99 10.40 -7.37
N THR A 105 -3.17 10.88 -6.41
CA THR A 105 -1.96 11.64 -6.77
C THR A 105 -0.99 10.79 -7.58
N LEU A 106 -0.82 9.52 -7.21
CA LEU A 106 0.07 8.61 -7.93
C LEU A 106 -0.42 8.36 -9.36
N GLN A 107 -1.72 8.12 -9.55
CA GLN A 107 -2.33 7.97 -10.86
C GLN A 107 -2.06 9.21 -11.72
N ALA A 108 -2.26 10.40 -11.17
CA ALA A 108 -2.01 11.66 -11.87
C ALA A 108 -0.52 11.87 -12.24
N GLN A 109 0.41 11.49 -11.36
CA GLN A 109 1.86 11.67 -11.57
C GLN A 109 2.47 10.64 -12.52
N THR A 110 2.01 9.39 -12.46
CA THR A 110 2.66 8.27 -13.16
C THR A 110 1.91 7.85 -14.43
N GLY A 111 0.65 8.25 -14.58
CA GLY A 111 -0.22 7.79 -15.66
C GLY A 111 -0.60 6.30 -15.56
N LYS A 112 -0.25 5.62 -14.45
CA LYS A 112 -0.56 4.20 -14.24
C LYS A 112 -2.03 4.04 -13.88
N MET A 113 -2.65 2.99 -14.42
CA MET A 113 -3.99 2.58 -14.03
C MET A 113 -3.94 1.90 -12.66
N ILE A 114 -4.72 2.41 -11.71
CA ILE A 114 -4.85 1.80 -10.38
C ILE A 114 -6.26 1.22 -10.26
N GLY A 115 -6.36 -0.09 -10.07
CA GLY A 115 -7.60 -0.80 -9.81
C GLY A 115 -7.68 -1.20 -8.34
N LEU A 116 -8.79 -0.89 -7.67
CA LEU A 116 -9.02 -1.25 -6.28
C LEU A 116 -10.14 -2.28 -6.19
N ILE A 117 -9.93 -3.31 -5.38
CA ILE A 117 -10.93 -4.32 -5.06
C ILE A 117 -11.20 -4.23 -3.56
N SER A 118 -12.42 -3.84 -3.20
CA SER A 118 -12.81 -3.67 -1.81
C SER A 118 -14.32 -3.71 -1.64
N HIS A 119 -14.74 -4.11 -0.44
CA HIS A 119 -16.12 -4.04 0.04
C HIS A 119 -16.39 -2.77 0.87
N VAL A 120 -15.40 -1.90 1.08
CA VAL A 120 -15.51 -0.72 1.96
C VAL A 120 -16.36 0.38 1.30
N PRO A 121 -17.45 0.85 1.95
CA PRO A 121 -18.32 1.88 1.39
C PRO A 121 -17.62 3.21 1.07
N LEU A 122 -16.67 3.64 1.90
CA LEU A 122 -15.97 4.92 1.69
C LEU A 122 -15.21 4.96 0.36
N LEU A 123 -14.62 3.83 -0.07
CA LEU A 123 -13.96 3.72 -1.37
C LEU A 123 -14.94 3.88 -2.53
N ARG A 124 -16.14 3.31 -2.38
CA ARG A 124 -17.22 3.44 -3.36
C ARG A 124 -17.65 4.91 -3.51
N ASP A 125 -17.70 5.68 -2.43
CA ASP A 125 -18.18 7.06 -2.50
C ASP A 125 -17.14 8.03 -3.09
N ARG A 126 -15.85 7.71 -2.95
CA ARG A 126 -14.73 8.50 -3.48
C ARG A 126 -14.43 8.21 -4.95
N ILE A 127 -14.52 6.95 -5.39
CA ILE A 127 -14.09 6.53 -6.73
C ILE A 127 -15.28 6.47 -7.68
N ASN A 128 -15.33 7.39 -8.65
CA ASN A 128 -16.46 7.51 -9.57
C ASN A 128 -16.59 6.34 -10.56
N THR A 129 -15.47 5.82 -11.07
CA THR A 129 -15.47 4.70 -12.04
C THR A 129 -15.50 3.38 -11.28
N GLN A 130 -16.60 2.62 -11.42
CA GLN A 130 -16.84 1.44 -10.61
C GLN A 130 -17.25 0.25 -11.46
N ILE A 131 -16.81 -0.94 -11.05
CA ILE A 131 -17.34 -2.21 -11.52
C ILE A 131 -18.04 -2.85 -10.32
N LYS A 132 -19.37 -2.88 -10.32
CA LYS A 132 -20.16 -3.41 -9.21
C LYS A 132 -20.46 -4.88 -9.43
N VAL A 133 -20.02 -5.73 -8.51
CA VAL A 133 -20.32 -7.16 -8.53
C VAL A 133 -21.50 -7.43 -7.60
N ILE A 134 -22.61 -7.92 -8.16
CA ILE A 134 -23.83 -8.25 -7.42
C ILE A 134 -24.03 -9.76 -7.41
N LYS A 135 -24.08 -10.35 -6.21
CA LYS A 135 -24.42 -11.76 -6.02
C LYS A 135 -25.91 -11.99 -6.31
N ASN A 136 -26.25 -13.04 -7.04
CA ASN A 136 -27.64 -13.49 -7.20
C ASN A 136 -27.93 -14.70 -6.30
N ASN A 137 -29.21 -14.93 -6.00
CA ASN A 137 -29.65 -16.04 -5.13
C ASN A 137 -29.47 -17.43 -5.78
N SER A 138 -29.01 -17.49 -7.03
CA SER A 138 -28.77 -18.73 -7.78
C SER A 138 -27.31 -19.20 -7.70
N GLY A 139 -26.45 -18.52 -6.93
CA GLY A 139 -25.02 -18.87 -6.80
C GLY A 139 -24.14 -18.29 -7.90
N HIS A 140 -24.66 -17.41 -8.75
CA HIS A 140 -23.90 -16.66 -9.76
C HIS A 140 -23.74 -15.19 -9.35
N SER A 141 -22.83 -14.48 -10.00
CA SER A 141 -22.67 -13.04 -9.83
C SER A 141 -22.88 -12.32 -11.16
N ARG A 142 -23.41 -11.09 -11.11
CA ARG A 142 -23.56 -10.21 -12.27
C ARG A 142 -22.73 -8.95 -12.06
N ILE A 143 -22.05 -8.53 -13.12
CA ILE A 143 -21.28 -7.29 -13.15
C ILE A 143 -22.19 -6.16 -13.68
N LEU A 144 -22.17 -5.01 -13.00
CA LEU A 144 -22.70 -3.75 -13.50
C LEU A 144 -21.55 -2.77 -13.69
N PHE A 145 -21.56 -2.07 -14.82
CA PHE A 145 -20.66 -0.97 -15.13
C PHE A 145 -21.33 0.38 -14.79
#